data_AF-A0A7X1GU37-F1
#
_entry.id   AF-A0A7X1GU37-F1
#
_cell.length_a   1.000
_cell.length_b   1.000
_cell.length_c   1.000
_cell.angle_alpha   90.00
_cell.angle_beta   90.00
_cell.angle_gamma   90.00
#
_symmetry.space_group_name_H-M   'P 1'
#
loop_
_entity.id
_entity.type
_entity.pdbx_description
1 polymer ?
#
loop_
_entity_poly.entity_id
_entity_poly.type
_entity_poly.pdbx_seq_one_letter_code
_entity_poly.pdbx_strand_id
1 'polypeptide(L)' 'MTEKADVFKCRECGCIVTVLKGGKGSLDCCGKPMIVVTPDEAKKLSFDLARPGAP' A
#
# COMPACT_ATOMS: atom_id res chain seq x y z
N MET A 1 11.38 0.85 -9.27
CA MET A 1 11.05 2.20 -9.78
C MET A 1 9.69 2.51 -9.23
N THR A 2 9.57 3.58 -8.46
CA THR A 2 8.37 3.86 -7.67
C THR A 2 7.61 4.97 -8.37
N GLU A 3 6.46 4.65 -8.97
CA GLU A 3 5.66 5.61 -9.72
C GLU A 3 4.73 6.40 -8.79
N LYS A 4 4.29 7.58 -9.22
CA LYS A 4 3.35 8.38 -8.43
C LYS A 4 2.02 7.64 -8.36
N ALA A 5 1.43 7.58 -7.16
CA ALA A 5 0.19 6.86 -6.85
C ALA A 5 0.29 5.34 -6.75
N ASP A 6 1.50 4.76 -6.75
CA ASP A 6 1.66 3.36 -6.33
C ASP A 6 1.31 3.20 -4.85
N VAL A 7 0.56 2.15 -4.56
CA VAL A 7 0.23 1.74 -3.20
C VAL A 7 1.05 0.50 -2.89
N PHE A 8 1.71 0.50 -1.74
CA PHE A 8 2.51 -0.63 -1.26
C PHE A 8 1.87 -1.20 -0.01
N LYS A 9 1.83 -2.52 0.09
CA LYS A 9 1.34 -3.23 1.28
C LYS A 9 2.44 -4.12 1.84
N CYS A 10 2.67 -4.06 3.14
CA CYS A 10 3.47 -5.07 3.82
C CYS A 10 2.56 -6.23 4.26
N ARG A 11 2.95 -7.47 3.94
CA ARG A 11 2.19 -8.68 4.32
C ARG A 11 2.35 -9.03 5.81
N GLU A 12 3.43 -8.59 6.46
CA GLU A 12 3.72 -8.97 7.85
C GLU A 12 3.03 -8.07 8.86
N CYS A 13 3.22 -6.76 8.74
CA CYS A 13 2.64 -5.78 9.66
C CYS A 13 1.32 -5.17 9.17
N GLY A 14 0.95 -5.38 7.90
CA GLY A 14 -0.24 -4.77 7.32
C GLY A 14 -0.09 -3.28 6.99
N CYS A 15 1.11 -2.70 7.10
CA CYS A 15 1.35 -1.31 6.74
C CYS A 15 1.07 -1.08 5.26
N ILE A 16 0.18 -0.11 4.98
CA ILE A 16 -0.16 0.34 3.63
C ILE A 16 0.38 1.75 3.48
N VAL A 17 1.21 1.97 2.45
CA VAL A 17 1.82 3.28 2.18
C VAL A 17 1.56 3.67 0.73
N THR A 18 1.21 4.94 0.53
CA THR A 18 0.96 5.51 -0.80
C THR A 18 2.11 6.42 -1.18
N VAL A 19 2.65 6.24 -2.39
CA VAL A 19 3.79 7.02 -2.87
C VAL A 19 3.30 8.33 -3.48
N LEU A 20 3.50 9.43 -2.75
CA LEU A 20 3.14 10.78 -3.19
C LEU A 20 4.16 11.39 -4.16
N LYS A 21 5.44 11.03 -4.01
CA LYS A 21 6.55 11.43 -4.88
C LYS A 21 7.43 10.22 -5.14
N GLY A 22 7.59 9.85 -6.41
CA GLY A 22 8.47 8.76 -6.82
C GLY A 22 9.94 9.09 -6.53
N GLY A 23 10.71 8.05 -6.21
CA GLY A 23 12.15 8.11 -6.00
C GLY A 23 12.80 6.81 -6.46
N LYS A 24 14.13 6.77 -6.53
CA LYS A 24 14.88 5.54 -6.89
C LYS A 24 15.15 4.61 -5.69
N GLY A 25 14.66 4.96 -4.51
CA GLY A 25 14.80 4.14 -3.31
C GLY A 25 13.87 2.92 -3.32
N SER A 26 14.35 1.82 -2.77
CA SER A 26 13.53 0.65 -2.44
C SER A 26 12.79 0.90 -1.12
N LEU A 27 11.55 0.40 -1.02
CA LEU A 27 10.77 0.45 0.22
C LEU A 27 10.86 -0.93 0.89
N ASP A 28 11.51 -0.97 2.04
CA ASP A 28 11.63 -2.15 2.90
C ASP A 28 10.85 -1.92 4.19
N CYS A 29 10.04 -2.92 4.56
CA CYS A 29 9.23 -2.90 5.77
C CYS A 29 9.35 -4.29 6.44
N CYS A 30 9.60 -4.33 7.75
CA CYS A 30 9.84 -5.56 8.50
C CYS A 30 11.00 -6.43 7.99
N GLY A 31 11.99 -5.83 7.30
CA GLY A 31 13.12 -6.57 6.73
C GLY A 31 12.83 -7.26 5.40
N LYS A 32 11.67 -6.99 4.78
CA LYS A 32 11.30 -7.48 3.44
C LYS A 32 10.93 -6.32 2.52
N PRO A 33 11.16 -6.46 1.20
CA PRO A 33 10.70 -5.47 0.23
C PRO A 33 9.16 -5.44 0.21
N MET A 34 8.58 -4.25 0.20
CA MET A 34 7.12 -4.09 0.13
C MET A 34 6.59 -4.53 -1.24
N ILE A 35 5.38 -5.09 -1.26
CA ILE A 35 4.70 -5.45 -2.51
C ILE A 35 3.86 -4.27 -3.01
N VAL A 36 3.99 -3.95 -4.31
CA VAL A 36 3.04 -3.06 -5.00
C VAL A 36 1.70 -3.79 -5.06
N VAL A 37 0.65 -3.13 -4.58
CA VAL A 37 -0.73 -3.60 -4.76
C VAL A 37 -1.32 -2.94 -6.00
N THR A 38 -2.10 -3.72 -6.74
CA THR A 38 -2.78 -3.21 -7.93
C THR A 38 -3.81 -2.14 -7.56
N PRO A 39 -4.12 -1.20 -8.47
CA PRO A 39 -5.15 -0.18 -8.20
C PRO A 39 -6.53 -0.79 -7.88
N ASP A 40 -6.83 -1.99 -8.37
CA ASP A 40 -8.06 -2.73 -8.05
C ASP A 40 -8.10 -3.15 -6.56
N GLU A 41 -6.98 -3.63 -6.03
CA GLU A 41 -6.83 -3.97 -4.61
C GLU A 41 -6.85 -2.72 -3.72
N ALA A 42 -6.21 -1.63 -4.15
CA ALA A 42 -6.23 -0.35 -3.43
C ALA A 42 -7.66 0.23 -3.31
N LYS A 43 -8.50 0.04 -4.33
CA LYS A 43 -9.91 0.46 -4.31
C LYS A 43 -10.75 -0.39 -3.34
N LYS A 44 -10.46 -1.69 -3.23
CA LYS A 44 -11.09 -2.57 -2.22
C LYS A 44 -10.67 -2.20 -0.80
N LEU A 45 -9.40 -1.85 -0.59
CA LEU A 45 -8.88 -1.39 0.70
C LEU A 45 -9.55 -0.09 1.16
N SER A 46 -9.79 0.85 0.26
CA SER A 46 -10.50 2.10 0.57
C SER A 46 -12.01 1.90 0.79
N PHE A 47 -12.62 0.89 0.16
CA PHE A 47 -14.00 0.51 0.44
C PHE A 47 -14.18 -0.12 1.84
N ASP A 48 -13.23 -0.96 2.25
CA ASP A 48 -13.23 -1.59 3.58
C ASP A 48 -12.99 -0.54 4.70
N LEU A 49 -12.08 0.40 4.46
CA LEU A 49 -11.83 1.55 5.35
C LEU A 49 -13.01 2.54 5.44
N ALA A 50 -13.91 2.57 4.46
CA ALA A 50 -15.11 3.43 4.49
C ALA A 50 -16.26 2.85 5.35
N ARG A 51 -16.12 1.61 5.85
CA ARG A 51 -17.06 0.99 6.78
C ARG A 51 -16.38 0.55 8.09
N PRO A 52 -15.77 1.46 8.87
CA PRO A 52 -15.48 1.15 10.26
C PRO A 52 -16.83 1.10 11.00
N GLY A 53 -17.35 -0.11 11.22
CA GLY A 53 -18.53 -0.35 12.07
C GLY A 53 -19.84 -0.75 11.37
N ALA A 54 -19.80 -1.52 10.28
CA ALA A 54 -20.98 -2.32 9.95
C ALA A 54 -21.11 -3.45 11.00
N PRO A 55 -22.29 -3.66 11.63
CA PRO A 55 -22.50 -4.77 12.56
C PRO A 55 -22.37 -6.14 11.88
#